data_AF-A0A392QCL3-F1
#
_entry.id   AF-A0A392QCL3-F1
#
_cell.length_a   1.000
_cell.length_b   1.000
_cell.length_c   1.000
_cell.angle_alpha   90.00
_cell.angle_beta   90.00
_cell.angle_gamma   90.00
#
_symmetry.space_group_name_H-M   'P 1'
#
loop_
_entity.id
_entity.type
_entity.pdbx_description
1 polymer ?
#
loop_
_entity_poly.entity_id
_entity_poly.type
_entity_poly.pdbx_seq_one_letter_code
_entity_poly.pdbx_strand_id
1 'polypeptide(L)' 'MPTGANIKQALANMVDQAEEGDVLYFHYSGHGTRIPSKKNGHPFRHEEAIVPCDFNLIT' A
#
# COMPACT_ATOMS: atom_id res chain seq x y z
N MET A 1 5.04 9.47 -11.35
CA MET A 1 5.12 9.87 -9.93
C MET A 1 4.52 8.76 -9.06
N PRO A 2 5.16 8.36 -7.93
CA PRO A 2 4.65 7.33 -7.03
C PRO A 2 3.51 7.89 -6.15
N THR A 3 2.40 8.27 -6.77
CA THR A 3 1.16 8.66 -6.10
C THR A 3 0.45 7.42 -5.55
N GLY A 4 -0.44 7.59 -4.58
CA GLY A 4 -1.20 6.47 -4.02
C GLY A 4 -1.99 5.71 -5.09
N ALA A 5 -2.61 6.44 -6.02
CA ALA A 5 -3.35 5.84 -7.13
C ALA A 5 -2.45 5.02 -8.07
N ASN A 6 -1.27 5.55 -8.45
CA ASN A 6 -0.37 4.87 -9.36
C ASN A 6 0.26 3.62 -8.73
N ILE A 7 0.62 3.66 -7.44
CA ILE A 7 1.16 2.49 -6.73
C ILE A 7 0.10 1.39 -6.67
N LYS A 8 -1.14 1.71 -6.29
CA LYS A 8 -2.25 0.73 -6.24
C LYS A 8 -2.52 0.12 -7.62
N GLN A 9 -2.57 0.94 -8.67
CA GLN A 9 -2.80 0.44 -10.02
C GLN A 9 -1.66 -0.45 -10.52
N ALA A 10 -0.40 -0.08 -10.25
CA ALA A 10 0.75 -0.89 -10.65
C ALA A 10 0.75 -2.26 -9.94
N LEU A 11 0.45 -2.29 -8.64
CA LEU A 11 0.31 -3.53 -7.89
C LEU A 11 -0.87 -4.37 -8.38
N ALA A 12 -2.03 -3.74 -8.64
CA ALA A 12 -3.19 -4.43 -9.18
C ALA A 12 -2.88 -5.06 -10.54
N ASN A 13 -2.29 -4.30 -11.46
CA ASN A 13 -1.90 -4.79 -12.79
C ASN A 13 -0.91 -5.97 -12.70
N MET A 14 0.05 -5.90 -11.78
CA MET A 14 1.05 -6.96 -11.58
C MET A 14 0.39 -8.26 -11.09
N VAL A 15 -0.61 -8.16 -10.21
CA VAL A 15 -1.35 -9.33 -9.70
C VAL A 15 -2.34 -9.86 -10.75
N ASP A 16 -3.05 -8.97 -11.43
CA ASP A 16 -4.06 -9.33 -12.46
C ASP A 16 -3.44 -10.07 -13.66
N GLN A 17 -2.16 -9.83 -13.95
CA GLN A 17 -1.43 -10.46 -15.06
C GLN A 17 -0.68 -11.74 -14.67
N ALA A 18 -0.68 -12.11 -13.38
CA ALA A 18 0.12 -13.23 -12.90
C ALA A 18 -0.54 -14.58 -13.25
N GLU A 19 0.25 -15.51 -13.77
CA GLU A 19 -0.19 -16.87 -14.09
C GLU A 19 0.47 -17.93 -13.17
N GLU A 20 -0.01 -19.17 -13.21
CA GLU A 20 0.56 -20.26 -12.42
C GLU A 20 2.02 -20.50 -12.81
N GLY A 21 2.92 -20.43 -11.81
CA GLY A 21 4.36 -20.60 -12.01
C GLY A 21 5.15 -19.29 -12.09
N ASP A 22 4.49 -18.14 -12.16
CA ASP A 22 5.15 -16.83 -12.13
C ASP A 22 5.73 -16.48 -10.76
N VAL A 23 6.79 -15.67 -10.75
CA VAL A 23 7.40 -15.10 -9.55
C VAL A 23 7.32 -13.58 -9.62
N LEU A 24 6.54 -12.99 -8.72
CA LEU A 24 6.37 -11.54 -8.64
C LEU A 24 7.39 -10.92 -7.67
N TYR A 25 7.95 -9.78 -8.05
CA TYR A 25 8.88 -9.02 -7.22
C TYR A 25 8.37 -7.59 -6.98
N PHE A 26 8.36 -7.18 -5.71
CA PHE A 26 8.00 -5.83 -5.31
C PHE A 26 9.07 -5.26 -4.38
N HIS A 27 9.58 -4.07 -4.73
CA HIS A 27 10.51 -3.31 -3.91
C HIS A 27 9.95 -1.92 -3.63
N TYR A 28 9.91 -1.56 -2.36
CA TYR A 28 9.49 -0.24 -1.90
C TYR A 28 10.60 0.38 -1.04
N SER A 29 10.96 1.62 -1.36
CA SER A 29 11.87 2.44 -0.55
C SER A 29 11.24 3.82 -0.40
N GLY A 30 10.92 4.18 0.84
CA GLY A 30 10.15 5.38 1.16
C GLY A 30 9.78 5.41 2.63
N HIS A 31 8.98 6.40 3.03
CA HIS A 31 8.56 6.54 4.42
C HIS A 31 7.41 5.58 4.76
N GLY A 32 7.48 4.99 5.95
CA GLY A 32 6.34 4.38 6.63
C GLY A 32 5.78 5.32 7.70
N THR A 33 4.51 5.17 8.04
CA THR A 33 3.85 5.93 9.10
C THR A 33 2.83 5.07 9.86
N ARG A 34 2.31 5.60 10.97
CA ARG A 34 1.21 5.03 11.74
C ARG A 34 0.03 6.00 11.74
N ILE A 35 -1.16 5.50 11.46
CA ILE A 35 -2.41 6.28 11.51
C ILE A 35 -3.38 5.67 12.54
N PRO A 36 -4.28 6.46 13.13
CA PRO A 36 -5.35 5.91 13.97
C PRO A 36 -6.18 4.90 13.17
N SER A 37 -6.42 3.71 13.74
CA SER A 37 -7.23 2.69 13.08
C SER A 37 -8.67 3.18 12.90
N LYS A 38 -9.24 2.88 11.73
CA LYS A 38 -10.66 3.18 11.44
C LYS A 38 -11.61 2.08 11.95
N LYS A 39 -11.09 1.00 12.55
CA LYS A 39 -11.93 -0.10 13.06
C LYS A 39 -12.66 0.32 14.33
N ASN A 40 -13.99 0.31 14.24
CA ASN A 40 -14.88 0.54 15.38
C ASN A 40 -14.53 -0.40 16.54
N GLY A 41 -14.44 0.15 17.76
CA GLY A 41 -14.16 -0.63 18.98
C GLY A 41 -12.67 -0.74 19.37
N HIS A 42 -11.75 -0.19 18.59
CA HIS A 42 -10.31 -0.20 18.91
C HIS A 42 -9.66 1.19 18.84
N PRO A 43 -10.03 2.14 19.71
CA PRO A 43 -9.62 3.54 19.62
C PRO A 43 -8.11 3.78 19.81
N PHE A 44 -7.39 2.83 20.43
CA PHE A 44 -5.95 2.91 20.65
C PHE A 44 -5.13 2.16 19.59
N ARG A 45 -5.80 1.44 18.68
CA ARG A 45 -5.12 0.69 17.64
C ARG A 45 -4.65 1.63 16.55
N HIS A 46 -3.42 1.45 16.12
CA HIS A 46 -2.84 2.15 14.98
C HIS A 46 -2.70 1.19 13.80
N GLU A 47 -2.85 1.70 12.59
CA GLU A 47 -2.59 1.01 11.33
C GLU A 47 -1.28 1.56 10.75
N GLU A 48 -0.47 0.67 10.16
CA GLU A 48 0.75 1.07 9.47
C GLU A 48 0.42 1.37 8.01
N ALA A 49 1.06 2.39 7.45
CA ALA A 49 0.85 2.82 6.08
C ALA A 49 2.17 3.19 5.41
N ILE A 50 2.28 2.93 4.10
CA ILE A 50 3.33 3.55 3.28
C ILE A 50 2.89 4.96 2.88
N VAL A 51 3.86 5.86 2.66
CA VAL A 51 3.62 7.27 2.33
C VAL A 51 3.99 7.53 0.86
N PRO A 52 3.00 7.61 -0.05
CA PRO A 52 3.23 8.03 -1.43
C PRO A 52 3.56 9.52 -1.53
N CYS A 53 4.03 9.97 -2.70
CA CYS A 53 4.44 11.37 -2.90
C CYS A 53 3.29 12.38 -2.84
N ASP A 54 2.03 11.94 -2.91
CA ASP A 54 0.81 12.75 -2.80
C ASP A 54 0.10 12.60 -1.44
N PHE A 55 0.72 11.93 -0.47
CA PHE A 55 0.16 11.65 0.87
C PHE A 55 -1.15 10.86 0.87
N ASN A 56 -1.54 10.25 -0.27
CA ASN A 56 -2.69 9.35 -0.34
C ASN A 56 -2.30 7.98 0.23
N LEU A 57 -2.31 7.87 1.57
CA LEU A 57 -1.79 6.74 2.33
C LEU A 57 -2.36 5.39 1.88
N ILE A 58 -1.51 4.36 1.91
CA ILE A 58 -1.85 2.99 1.56
C ILE A 58 -1.62 2.12 2.81
N THR A 59 -2.69 1.50 3.30
CA THR A 59 -2.77 0.58 4.45
C THR A 59 -3.14 -0.81 3.99
#